data_AF-A0A7S1KX01-F1
#
_entry.id   AF-A0A7S1KX01-F1
#
_cell.length_a   1.000
_cell.length_b   1.000
_cell.length_c   1.000
_cell.angle_alpha   90.00
_cell.angle_beta   90.00
_cell.angle_gamma   90.00
#
_symmetry.space_group_name_H-M   'P 1'
#
loop_
_entity.id
_entity.type
_entity.pdbx_description
1 polymer ?
#
loop_
_entity_poly.entity_id
_entity_poly.type
_entity_poly.pdbx_seq_one_letter_code
_entity_poly.pdbx_strand_id
1 'polypeptide(L)'
;EAAGVLSRLQACHGGRVEVRHGVNAWDLRGSFGDAARWDIIAWNHPHLGTEDCRLHRFLLAHFLSAASDALCEGGRVVLSLVEGQAERWELDGQAARTGLQLLACEPFAARDFPGYECKRNTTGKSFKNLHSQRHTTDVMRSWTYHLGRATCGGAALSGVQLPPQSAAPNAPRRRRGEGRSDADPTSMRPAAASAVCEVCGKAF
;
A
#
# COMPACT_ATOMS: atom_id res chain seq x y z
N GLU A 1 4.95 24.25 2.64
CA GLU A 1 3.99 23.66 1.67
C GLU A 1 3.00 22.66 2.28
N ALA A 2 3.45 21.64 3.03
CA ALA A 2 2.57 20.63 3.61
C ALA A 2 1.42 21.21 4.47
N ALA A 3 1.69 22.14 5.38
CA ALA A 3 0.65 22.77 6.22
C ALA A 3 -0.48 23.41 5.39
N GLY A 4 -0.15 24.08 4.29
CA GLY A 4 -1.16 24.70 3.41
C GLY A 4 -2.01 23.69 2.64
N VAL A 5 -1.48 22.49 2.33
CA VAL A 5 -2.28 21.40 1.75
C VAL A 5 -3.25 20.84 2.77
N LEU A 6 -2.79 20.58 4.00
CA LEU A 6 -3.62 20.03 5.07
C LEU A 6 -4.76 20.98 5.44
N SER A 7 -4.49 22.29 5.57
CA SER A 7 -5.53 23.29 5.85
C SER A 7 -6.56 23.39 4.73
N ARG A 8 -6.15 23.27 3.45
CA ARG A 8 -7.09 23.24 2.33
C ARG A 8 -7.96 21.97 2.35
N LEU A 9 -7.38 20.81 2.64
CA LEU A 9 -8.14 19.56 2.76
C LEU A 9 -9.18 19.62 3.88
N GLN A 10 -8.82 20.18 5.03
CA GLN A 10 -9.75 20.40 6.14
C GLN A 10 -10.88 21.38 5.77
N ALA A 11 -10.56 22.45 5.03
CA ALA A 11 -11.53 23.46 4.61
C ALA A 11 -12.49 22.98 3.50
N CYS A 12 -12.00 22.16 2.55
CA CYS A 12 -12.76 21.75 1.36
C CYS A 12 -14.00 20.88 1.64
N HIS A 13 -14.10 20.28 2.82
CA HIS A 13 -15.16 19.32 3.12
C HIS A 13 -16.10 19.74 4.26
N GLY A 14 -16.08 21.01 4.67
CA GLY A 14 -17.05 21.55 5.64
C GLY A 14 -17.08 20.78 6.96
N GLY A 15 -15.91 20.34 7.45
CA GLY A 15 -15.77 19.56 8.68
C GLY A 15 -16.06 18.06 8.55
N ARG A 16 -16.41 17.54 7.35
CA ARG A 16 -16.62 16.09 7.12
C ARG A 16 -15.32 15.31 6.95
N VAL A 17 -14.18 16.00 6.87
CA VAL A 17 -12.86 15.39 6.72
C VAL A 17 -11.98 15.86 7.86
N GLU A 18 -11.47 14.90 8.61
CA GLU A 18 -10.42 15.11 9.58
C GLU A 18 -9.08 14.72 8.97
N VAL A 19 -8.08 15.58 9.13
CA VAL A 19 -6.71 15.33 8.67
C VAL A 19 -5.79 15.25 9.88
N ARG A 20 -5.15 14.09 10.07
CA ARG A 20 -4.17 13.84 11.13
C ARG A 20 -2.77 13.61 10.56
N HIS A 21 -1.75 13.90 11.36
CA HIS A 21 -0.35 13.63 11.04
C HIS A 21 0.30 12.81 12.16
N GLY A 22 1.41 12.13 11.86
CA GLY A 22 2.06 11.24 12.81
C GLY A 22 1.26 9.98 13.14
N VAL A 23 0.30 9.62 12.27
CA VAL A 23 -0.48 8.38 12.38
C VAL A 23 0.42 7.20 12.09
N ASN A 24 0.49 6.25 13.03
CA ASN A 24 1.17 5.00 12.82
C ASN A 24 0.21 4.00 12.17
N ALA A 25 0.45 3.68 10.89
CA ALA A 25 -0.44 2.80 10.12
C ALA A 25 -0.55 1.39 10.70
N TRP A 26 0.48 0.89 11.40
CA TRP A 26 0.42 -0.43 12.03
C TRP A 26 0.00 -0.41 13.51
N ASP A 27 -0.31 0.77 14.04
CA ASP A 27 -0.87 0.95 15.38
C ASP A 27 -2.04 1.94 15.32
N LEU A 28 -3.12 1.51 14.68
CA LEU A 28 -4.34 2.30 14.55
C LEU A 28 -4.98 2.55 15.91
N ARG A 29 -4.89 1.57 16.83
CA ARG A 29 -5.37 1.70 18.19
C ARG A 29 -4.65 2.83 18.94
N GLY A 30 -3.31 2.86 18.91
CA GLY A 30 -2.54 3.96 19.52
C GLY A 30 -2.80 5.31 18.85
N SER A 31 -3.06 5.31 17.54
CA SER A 31 -3.28 6.55 16.76
C SER A 31 -4.69 7.14 16.89
N PHE A 32 -5.72 6.31 17.11
CA PHE A 32 -7.13 6.72 17.06
C PHE A 32 -7.97 6.31 18.28
N GLY A 33 -7.44 5.44 19.15
CA GLY A 33 -8.11 4.91 20.34
C GLY A 33 -8.86 3.60 20.10
N ASP A 34 -9.16 2.90 21.20
CA ASP A 34 -9.73 1.54 21.21
C ASP A 34 -11.13 1.44 20.60
N ALA A 35 -11.89 2.53 20.64
CA ALA A 35 -13.26 2.60 20.16
C ALA A 35 -13.36 2.88 18.65
N ALA A 36 -12.26 3.24 17.99
CA ALA A 36 -12.29 3.61 16.59
C ALA A 36 -12.62 2.40 15.72
N ARG A 37 -13.68 2.51 14.93
CA ARG A 37 -14.10 1.50 13.95
C ARG A 37 -14.40 2.15 12.62
N TRP A 38 -14.05 1.48 11.53
CA TRP A 38 -14.23 1.99 10.18
C TRP A 38 -14.93 0.97 9.27
N ASP A 39 -15.79 1.47 8.39
CA ASP A 39 -16.39 0.67 7.31
C ASP A 39 -15.36 0.38 6.20
N ILE A 40 -14.50 1.35 5.92
CA ILE A 40 -13.47 1.25 4.89
C ILE A 40 -12.16 1.85 5.41
N ILE A 41 -11.08 1.08 5.33
CA ILE A 41 -9.71 1.54 5.57
C ILE A 41 -8.96 1.46 4.25
N ALA A 42 -8.61 2.59 3.66
CA ALA A 42 -7.89 2.63 2.38
C ALA A 42 -6.42 3.04 2.59
N TRP A 43 -5.48 2.29 2.04
CA TRP A 43 -4.05 2.66 2.03
C TRP A 43 -3.45 2.52 0.64
N ASN A 44 -3.05 3.65 0.07
CA ASN A 44 -2.58 3.73 -1.31
C ASN A 44 -1.06 3.67 -1.37
N HIS A 45 -0.53 2.68 -2.09
CA HIS A 45 0.89 2.50 -2.37
C HIS A 45 1.79 2.63 -1.13
N PRO A 46 1.53 1.85 -0.06
CA PRO A 46 2.40 1.84 1.12
C PRO A 46 3.84 1.54 0.74
N HIS A 47 4.78 2.34 1.23
CA HIS A 47 6.20 2.15 0.93
C HIS A 47 7.07 2.67 2.07
N LEU A 48 8.15 1.94 2.39
CA LEU A 48 9.09 2.28 3.48
C LEU A 48 10.19 3.26 3.06
N GLY A 49 10.24 3.62 1.78
CA GLY A 49 11.34 4.40 1.21
C GLY A 49 12.61 3.58 0.92
N THR A 50 12.60 2.29 1.27
CA THR A 50 13.68 1.32 1.00
C THR A 50 13.11 0.09 0.31
N GLU A 51 13.88 -0.56 -0.54
CA GLU A 51 13.41 -1.73 -1.30
C GLU A 51 13.74 -3.05 -0.65
N ASP A 52 13.13 -3.26 0.50
CA ASP A 52 13.19 -4.52 1.19
C ASP A 52 11.82 -5.19 1.14
N CYS A 53 11.67 -6.18 0.26
CA CYS A 53 10.42 -6.93 0.14
C CYS A 53 10.03 -7.63 1.45
N ARG A 54 11.01 -8.04 2.26
CA ARG A 54 10.75 -8.68 3.55
C ARG A 54 10.24 -7.67 4.58
N LEU A 55 10.78 -6.45 4.60
CA LEU A 55 10.24 -5.39 5.46
C LEU A 55 8.85 -4.95 5.03
N HIS A 56 8.58 -4.81 3.73
CA HIS A 56 7.23 -4.51 3.25
C HIS A 56 6.22 -5.62 3.56
N ARG A 57 6.65 -6.89 3.48
CA ARG A 57 5.84 -8.02 3.92
C ARG A 57 5.47 -7.91 5.40
N PHE A 58 6.42 -7.57 6.26
CA PHE A 58 6.14 -7.34 7.68
C PHE A 58 5.24 -6.12 7.89
N LEU A 59 5.46 -5.04 7.14
CA LEU A 59 4.62 -3.84 7.19
C LEU A 59 3.16 -4.19 6.92
N LEU A 60 2.90 -4.94 5.85
CA LEU A 60 1.56 -5.42 5.53
C LEU A 60 1.00 -6.30 6.63
N ALA A 61 1.79 -7.22 7.20
CA ALA A 61 1.33 -8.08 8.29
C ALA A 61 0.81 -7.28 9.48
N HIS A 62 1.58 -6.30 9.95
CA HIS A 62 1.19 -5.50 11.11
C HIS A 62 0.03 -4.55 10.78
N PHE A 63 0.06 -3.90 9.61
CA PHE A 63 -1.05 -3.07 9.16
C PHE A 63 -2.35 -3.85 9.05
N LEU A 64 -2.34 -5.03 8.41
CA LEU A 64 -3.54 -5.84 8.23
C LEU A 64 -4.09 -6.35 9.56
N SER A 65 -3.21 -6.66 10.52
CA SER A 65 -3.64 -6.99 11.88
C SER A 65 -4.36 -5.81 12.54
N ALA A 66 -3.72 -4.63 12.55
CA ALA A 66 -4.29 -3.44 13.15
C ALA A 66 -5.59 -3.00 12.45
N ALA A 67 -5.62 -3.07 11.11
CA ALA A 67 -6.79 -2.76 10.31
C ALA A 67 -7.93 -3.76 10.54
N SER A 68 -7.63 -5.06 10.60
CA SER A 68 -8.63 -6.09 10.89
C SER A 68 -9.34 -5.79 12.22
N ASP A 69 -8.62 -5.51 13.30
CA ASP A 69 -9.21 -5.18 14.61
C ASP A 69 -10.05 -3.90 14.61
N ALA A 70 -9.65 -2.97 13.76
CA ALA A 70 -10.27 -1.66 13.56
C ALA A 70 -11.50 -1.68 12.63
N LEU A 71 -11.81 -2.77 11.93
CA LEU A 71 -12.97 -2.82 11.04
C LEU A 71 -14.29 -3.03 11.78
N CYS A 72 -15.33 -2.32 11.33
CA CYS A 72 -16.73 -2.66 11.60
C CYS A 72 -17.07 -4.07 11.06
N GLU A 73 -18.19 -4.64 11.53
CA GLU A 73 -18.76 -5.81 10.88
C GLU A 73 -19.12 -5.50 9.43
N GLY A 74 -18.72 -6.36 8.48
CA GLY A 74 -18.87 -6.11 7.05
C GLY A 74 -17.92 -5.07 6.45
N GLY A 75 -17.06 -4.46 7.26
CA GLY A 75 -16.05 -3.50 6.80
C GLY A 75 -14.95 -4.16 5.95
N ARG A 76 -14.20 -3.32 5.22
CA ARG A 76 -13.10 -3.79 4.34
C ARG A 76 -11.87 -2.89 4.34
N VAL A 77 -10.72 -3.49 4.09
CA VAL A 77 -9.48 -2.81 3.74
C VAL A 77 -9.37 -2.70 2.22
N VAL A 78 -8.94 -1.54 1.71
CA VAL A 78 -8.64 -1.34 0.28
C VAL A 78 -7.18 -0.95 0.13
N LEU A 79 -6.38 -1.81 -0.49
CA LEU A 79 -4.95 -1.58 -0.71
C LEU A 79 -4.67 -1.34 -2.19
N SER A 80 -4.06 -0.21 -2.52
CA SER A 80 -3.57 0.03 -3.88
C SER A 80 -2.11 -0.36 -3.98
N LEU A 81 -1.76 -1.33 -4.84
CA LEU A 81 -0.40 -1.81 -5.03
C LEU A 81 -0.02 -1.81 -6.51
N VAL A 82 1.27 -1.61 -6.79
CA VAL A 82 1.82 -1.77 -8.13
C VAL A 82 1.84 -3.25 -8.50
N GLU A 83 1.65 -3.55 -9.78
CA GLU A 83 1.69 -4.92 -10.31
C GLU A 83 2.94 -5.70 -9.82
N GLY A 84 2.72 -6.92 -9.35
CA GLY A 84 3.75 -7.79 -8.77
C GLY A 84 4.08 -7.53 -7.28
N GLN A 85 3.68 -6.40 -6.68
CA GLN A 85 3.96 -6.13 -5.27
C GLN A 85 3.14 -7.01 -4.34
N ALA A 86 1.88 -7.29 -4.66
CA ALA A 86 1.02 -8.13 -3.84
C ALA A 86 1.61 -9.54 -3.68
N GLU A 87 2.14 -10.10 -4.76
CA GLU A 87 2.79 -11.41 -4.78
C GLU A 87 4.12 -11.36 -4.03
N ARG A 88 4.99 -10.38 -4.33
CA ARG A 88 6.30 -10.24 -3.67
C ARG A 88 6.19 -9.98 -2.16
N TRP A 89 5.12 -9.32 -1.73
CA TRP A 89 4.86 -9.02 -0.33
C TRP A 89 3.90 -10.02 0.33
N GLU A 90 3.53 -11.09 -0.38
CA GLU A 90 2.68 -12.18 0.09
C GLU A 90 1.33 -11.69 0.68
N LEU A 91 0.66 -10.75 0.01
CA LEU A 91 -0.55 -10.10 0.49
C LEU A 91 -1.61 -11.10 0.96
N ASP A 92 -1.94 -12.09 0.12
CA ASP A 92 -2.95 -13.11 0.43
C ASP A 92 -2.59 -13.90 1.69
N GLY A 93 -1.31 -14.25 1.82
CA GLY A 93 -0.79 -14.94 3.00
C GLY A 93 -0.86 -14.09 4.26
N GLN A 94 -0.56 -12.79 4.17
CA GLN A 94 -0.71 -11.87 5.31
C GLN A 94 -2.19 -11.71 5.70
N ALA A 95 -3.06 -11.49 4.71
CA ALA A 95 -4.50 -11.30 4.93
C ALA A 95 -5.11 -12.52 5.63
N ALA A 96 -4.85 -13.73 5.12
CA ALA A 96 -5.37 -14.97 5.70
C ALA A 96 -4.98 -15.15 7.17
N ARG A 97 -3.73 -14.82 7.55
CA ARG A 97 -3.26 -14.90 8.94
C ARG A 97 -3.96 -13.93 9.89
N THR A 98 -4.53 -12.85 9.36
CA THR A 98 -5.27 -11.82 10.11
C THR A 98 -6.80 -12.02 10.04
N GLY A 99 -7.25 -13.17 9.53
CA GLY A 99 -8.68 -13.47 9.36
C GLY A 99 -9.35 -12.71 8.22
N LEU A 100 -8.57 -12.09 7.33
CA LEU A 100 -9.04 -11.40 6.15
C LEU A 100 -8.91 -12.29 4.91
N GLN A 101 -9.76 -12.04 3.93
CA GLN A 101 -9.71 -12.68 2.61
C GLN A 101 -9.89 -11.65 1.51
N LEU A 102 -9.37 -11.96 0.32
CA LEU A 102 -9.56 -11.14 -0.87
C LEU A 102 -11.01 -11.27 -1.37
N LEU A 103 -11.72 -10.14 -1.37
CA LEU A 103 -13.10 -10.02 -1.84
C LEU A 103 -13.16 -9.60 -3.31
N ALA A 104 -12.26 -8.72 -3.73
CA ALA A 104 -12.17 -8.21 -5.10
C ALA A 104 -10.76 -7.70 -5.39
N CYS A 105 -10.39 -7.74 -6.67
CA CYS A 105 -9.19 -7.12 -7.20
C CYS A 105 -9.56 -6.36 -8.47
N GLU A 106 -9.33 -5.05 -8.49
CA GLU A 106 -9.75 -4.18 -9.58
C GLU A 106 -8.57 -3.35 -10.10
N PRO A 107 -8.51 -3.01 -11.40
CA PRO A 107 -7.48 -2.11 -11.90
C PRO A 107 -7.60 -0.74 -11.23
N PHE A 108 -6.49 -0.21 -10.71
CA PHE A 108 -6.44 1.18 -10.26
C PHE A 108 -6.40 2.10 -11.49
N ALA A 109 -7.50 2.78 -11.77
CA ALA A 109 -7.58 3.76 -12.84
C ALA A 109 -7.52 5.18 -12.28
N ALA A 110 -6.41 5.87 -12.53
CA ALA A 110 -6.23 7.28 -12.11
C ALA A 110 -7.37 8.20 -12.59
N ARG A 111 -7.99 7.89 -13.74
CA ARG A 111 -9.14 8.63 -14.29
C ARG A 111 -10.38 8.60 -13.39
N ASP A 112 -10.49 7.61 -12.51
CA ASP A 112 -11.63 7.47 -11.60
C ASP A 112 -11.48 8.39 -10.38
N PHE A 113 -10.32 9.04 -10.24
CA PHE A 113 -10.00 9.98 -9.17
C PHE A 113 -9.63 11.36 -9.76
N PRO A 114 -10.61 12.21 -10.09
CA PRO A 114 -10.33 13.54 -10.61
C PRO A 114 -9.39 14.33 -9.70
N GLY A 115 -8.30 14.86 -10.27
CA GLY A 115 -7.26 15.58 -9.52
C GLY A 115 -6.15 14.69 -8.94
N TYR A 116 -6.23 13.36 -9.10
CA TYR A 116 -5.13 12.47 -8.75
C TYR A 116 -3.98 12.60 -9.77
N GLU A 117 -2.80 12.94 -9.26
CA GLU A 117 -1.57 13.01 -10.04
C GLU A 117 -0.48 12.16 -9.37
N CYS A 118 0.04 11.18 -10.10
CA CYS A 118 1.17 10.40 -9.62
C CYS A 118 2.45 11.27 -9.59
N LYS A 119 2.89 11.63 -8.38
CA LYS A 119 4.05 12.48 -8.10
C LYS A 119 5.07 11.75 -7.23
N ARG A 120 6.35 12.05 -7.45
CA ARG A 120 7.43 11.60 -6.55
C ARG A 120 7.39 12.40 -5.25
N ASN A 121 7.48 11.69 -4.14
CA ASN A 121 7.42 12.24 -2.78
C ASN A 121 8.58 13.21 -2.44
N THR A 122 9.71 13.13 -3.15
CA THR A 122 10.93 13.91 -2.85
C THR A 122 11.03 15.23 -3.61
N THR A 123 10.56 15.29 -4.86
CA THR A 123 10.79 16.45 -5.74
C THR A 123 9.51 17.12 -6.24
N GLY A 124 8.33 16.56 -5.96
CA GLY A 124 7.05 17.05 -6.53
C GLY A 124 6.95 16.87 -8.05
N LYS A 125 8.01 16.35 -8.69
CA LYS A 125 8.07 15.99 -10.10
C LYS A 125 7.25 14.74 -10.33
N SER A 126 6.45 14.73 -11.39
CA SER A 126 5.79 13.51 -11.84
C SER A 126 6.83 12.47 -12.27
N PHE A 127 6.49 11.18 -12.22
CA PHE A 127 7.31 10.08 -12.77
C PHE A 127 7.62 10.25 -14.28
N LYS A 128 6.99 11.22 -14.94
CA LYS A 128 7.19 11.60 -16.34
C LYS A 128 8.47 12.43 -16.54
N ASN A 129 9.64 11.85 -16.31
CA ASN A 129 10.88 12.44 -16.86
C ASN A 129 11.03 11.97 -18.32
N LEU A 130 11.02 12.89 -19.29
CA LEU A 130 11.05 12.61 -20.74
C LEU A 130 12.26 11.74 -21.15
N HIS A 131 13.36 11.79 -20.39
CA HIS A 131 14.56 11.01 -20.66
C HIS A 131 14.39 9.52 -20.31
N SER A 132 13.60 9.20 -19.28
CA SER A 132 13.34 7.82 -18.82
C SER A 132 12.29 7.10 -19.68
N GLN A 133 11.49 7.84 -20.46
CA GLN A 133 10.52 7.26 -21.39
C GLN A 133 11.19 6.46 -22.52
N ARG A 134 12.43 6.78 -22.90
CA ARG A 134 13.13 6.10 -24.00
C ARG A 134 13.53 4.65 -23.69
N HIS A 135 13.53 4.25 -22.42
CA HIS A 135 14.00 2.93 -21.98
C HIS A 135 13.00 2.14 -21.12
N THR A 136 11.82 2.70 -20.83
CA THR A 136 10.79 2.01 -20.03
C THR A 136 9.45 2.16 -20.75
N THR A 137 9.15 1.17 -21.59
CA THR A 137 7.85 1.02 -22.27
C THR A 137 6.78 0.41 -21.36
N ASP A 138 7.16 -0.04 -20.16
CA ASP A 138 6.22 -0.67 -19.23
C ASP A 138 5.38 0.37 -18.51
N VAL A 139 4.10 0.38 -18.85
CA VAL A 139 3.06 1.06 -18.07
C VAL A 139 3.07 0.42 -16.68
N MET A 140 3.51 1.14 -15.65
CA MET A 140 3.42 0.69 -14.26
C MET A 140 1.95 0.62 -13.85
N ARG A 141 1.33 -0.54 -14.04
CA ARG A 141 -0.06 -0.80 -13.67
C ARG A 141 -0.17 -0.94 -12.16
N SER A 142 -1.32 -0.55 -11.64
CA SER A 142 -1.66 -0.69 -10.23
C SER A 142 -3.02 -1.32 -10.10
N TRP A 143 -3.25 -1.98 -8.97
CA TRP A 143 -4.45 -2.73 -8.66
C TRP A 143 -4.93 -2.37 -7.25
N THR A 144 -6.24 -2.33 -7.04
CA THR A 144 -6.88 -2.21 -5.72
C THR A 144 -7.32 -3.58 -5.24
N TYR A 145 -6.82 -3.98 -4.08
CA TYR A 145 -7.15 -5.24 -3.40
C TYR A 145 -8.12 -4.95 -2.26
N HIS A 146 -9.30 -5.54 -2.34
CA HIS A 146 -10.37 -5.35 -1.36
C HIS A 146 -10.37 -6.55 -0.43
N LEU A 147 -10.02 -6.34 0.84
CA LEU A 147 -9.92 -7.39 1.84
C LEU A 147 -11.01 -7.23 2.89
N GLY A 148 -11.70 -8.30 3.25
CA GLY A 148 -12.69 -8.28 4.33
C GLY A 148 -12.59 -9.50 5.21
N ARG A 149 -13.23 -9.47 6.38
CA ARG A 149 -13.23 -10.62 7.29
C ARG A 149 -13.85 -11.83 6.58
N ALA A 150 -13.25 -13.00 6.78
CA ALA A 150 -13.86 -14.25 6.34
C ALA A 150 -15.17 -14.44 7.12
N THR A 151 -16.31 -14.37 6.44
CA THR A 151 -17.58 -14.72 7.07
C THR A 151 -17.61 -16.24 7.27
N CYS A 152 -17.91 -16.68 8.48
CA CYS A 152 -18.13 -18.08 8.80
C CYS A 152 -19.36 -18.58 8.02
N GLY A 153 -19.15 -19.11 6.81
CA GLY A 153 -20.19 -19.75 5.98
C GLY A 153 -20.38 -19.21 4.56
N GLY A 154 -19.66 -18.16 4.14
CA GLY A 154 -19.77 -17.63 2.77
C GLY A 154 -18.77 -18.28 1.83
N ALA A 155 -19.25 -18.95 0.77
CA ALA A 155 -18.43 -19.47 -0.31
C ALA A 155 -17.40 -18.42 -0.77
N ALA A 156 -16.15 -18.86 -0.99
CA ALA A 156 -15.17 -18.05 -1.71
C ALA A 156 -15.87 -17.50 -2.96
N LEU A 157 -15.91 -16.17 -3.12
CA LEU A 157 -16.50 -15.56 -4.30
C LEU A 157 -15.64 -15.96 -5.50
N SER A 158 -16.06 -17.05 -6.16
CA SER A 158 -15.52 -17.57 -7.40
C SER A 158 -15.73 -16.53 -8.50
N GLY A 159 -14.82 -15.57 -8.58
CA GLY A 159 -14.92 -14.44 -9.50
C GLY A 159 -13.88 -13.35 -9.29
N VAL A 160 -13.02 -13.44 -8.27
CA VAL A 160 -11.90 -12.48 -8.12
C VAL A 160 -10.93 -12.68 -9.28
N GLN A 161 -10.96 -11.75 -10.23
CA GLN A 161 -9.99 -11.71 -11.31
C GLN A 161 -8.69 -11.12 -10.77
N LEU A 162 -7.77 -12.01 -10.40
CA LEU A 162 -6.42 -11.63 -10.03
C LEU A 162 -5.73 -10.93 -11.21
N PRO A 163 -4.74 -10.06 -10.95
CA PRO A 163 -3.89 -9.52 -12.00
C PRO A 163 -3.31 -10.65 -12.85
N PRO A 164 -3.10 -10.45 -14.16
CA PRO A 164 -2.38 -11.41 -14.96
C PRO A 164 -0.99 -11.61 -14.36
N GLN A 165 -0.66 -12.85 -13.96
CA GLN A 165 0.66 -13.19 -13.45
C GLN A 165 1.68 -12.90 -14.55
N SER A 166 2.57 -11.93 -14.34
CA SER A 166 3.67 -11.66 -15.26
C SER A 166 4.57 -12.90 -15.32
N ALA A 167 4.56 -13.59 -16.46
CA ALA A 167 5.39 -14.76 -16.70
C ALA A 167 6.87 -14.41 -16.51
N ALA A 168 7.54 -15.09 -15.58
CA ALA A 168 8.97 -14.96 -15.43
C ALA A 168 9.66 -15.45 -16.72
N PRO A 169 10.61 -14.69 -17.31
CA PRO A 169 11.41 -15.22 -18.41
C PRO A 169 12.32 -16.33 -17.85
N ASN A 170 12.05 -17.57 -18.25
CA ASN A 170 12.96 -18.70 -18.11
C ASN A 170 14.20 -18.43 -18.96
N ALA A 171 15.24 -17.86 -18.37
CA ALA A 171 16.58 -17.81 -18.93
C ALA A 171 17.60 -18.28 -17.88
N PRO A 172 18.59 -19.10 -18.24
CA PRO A 172 19.56 -19.64 -17.30
C PRO A 172 20.39 -18.50 -16.70
N ARG A 173 20.23 -18.26 -15.39
CA ARG A 173 20.99 -17.26 -14.63
C ARG A 173 22.48 -17.62 -14.61
N ARG A 174 23.27 -16.91 -15.41
CA ARG A 174 24.70 -16.74 -15.13
C ARG A 174 24.83 -15.95 -13.82
N ARG A 175 25.57 -16.49 -12.85
CA ARG A 175 25.97 -15.80 -11.63
C ARG A 175 26.75 -14.53 -12.00
N ARG A 176 26.15 -13.36 -11.78
CA ARG A 176 26.85 -12.13 -11.42
C ARG A 176 26.04 -11.47 -10.31
N GLY A 177 26.70 -11.27 -9.18
CA GLY A 177 26.15 -10.52 -8.07
C GLY A 177 25.99 -9.07 -8.46
N GLU A 178 24.85 -8.51 -8.08
CA GLU A 178 24.48 -7.10 -7.92
C GLU A 178 22.96 -7.04 -8.10
N GLY A 179 22.25 -6.95 -6.97
CA GLY A 179 20.80 -6.81 -6.96
C GLY A 179 20.43 -5.51 -7.67
N ARG A 180 19.59 -5.60 -8.71
CA ARG A 180 18.98 -4.40 -9.30
C ARG A 180 18.05 -3.80 -8.26
N SER A 181 18.37 -2.57 -7.89
CA SER A 181 17.55 -1.68 -7.07
C SER A 181 16.58 -0.93 -8.01
N ASP A 182 15.30 -1.02 -7.71
CA ASP A 182 14.21 -0.22 -8.28
C ASP A 182 14.12 1.18 -7.60
N ALA A 183 14.94 1.43 -6.57
CA ALA A 183 14.91 2.63 -5.76
C ALA A 183 15.54 3.76 -6.55
N ASP A 184 14.89 4.92 -6.55
CA ASP A 184 15.50 6.13 -7.11
C ASP A 184 16.75 6.46 -6.28
N PRO A 185 17.97 6.45 -6.87
CA PRO A 185 19.21 6.78 -6.15
C PRO A 185 19.24 8.22 -5.62
N THR A 186 18.21 9.03 -5.92
CA THR A 186 18.02 10.39 -5.38
C THR A 186 17.11 10.47 -4.14
N SER A 187 16.74 9.33 -3.52
CA SER A 187 16.01 9.29 -2.24
C SER A 187 16.89 9.76 -1.07
N MET A 188 17.11 11.07 -0.94
CA MET A 188 17.93 11.70 0.11
C MET A 188 17.11 12.37 1.23
N ARG A 189 15.82 12.07 1.38
CA ARG A 189 15.12 12.46 2.62
C ARG A 189 15.46 11.44 3.71
N PRO A 190 15.76 11.87 4.95
CA PRO A 190 15.83 10.93 6.05
C PRO A 190 14.48 10.20 6.10
N ALA A 191 14.52 8.87 6.15
CA ALA A 191 13.35 8.10 6.51
C ALA A 191 12.74 8.73 7.76
N ALA A 192 11.41 8.80 7.86
CA ALA A 192 10.78 9.16 9.12
C ALA A 192 11.43 8.31 10.22
N ALA A 193 11.69 8.91 11.40
CA ALA A 193 12.39 8.21 12.49
C ALA A 193 11.79 6.82 12.65
N SER A 194 12.61 5.79 12.43
CA SER A 194 12.09 4.45 12.21
C SER A 194 11.38 3.98 13.47
N ALA A 195 10.08 3.73 13.36
CA ALA A 195 9.28 3.27 14.47
C ALA A 195 9.57 1.77 14.65
N VAL A 196 10.00 1.39 15.85
CA VAL A 196 10.31 -0.01 16.17
C VAL A 196 9.06 -0.67 16.69
N CYS A 197 8.61 -1.73 16.02
CA CYS A 197 7.52 -2.55 16.50
C CYS A 197 7.96 -3.38 17.69
N GLU A 198 7.27 -3.24 18.81
CA GLU A 198 7.53 -3.99 20.05
C GLU A 198 7.27 -5.49 19.91
N VAL A 199 6.41 -5.89 18.96
CA VAL A 199 6.02 -7.30 18.75
C VAL A 199 7.10 -8.08 17.99
N CYS A 200 7.70 -7.49 16.95
CA CYS A 200 8.65 -8.20 16.08
C CYS A 200 10.07 -7.63 16.11
N GLY A 201 10.29 -6.53 16.83
CA GLY A 201 11.56 -5.80 16.91
C GLY A 201 12.01 -5.18 15.58
N LYS A 202 11.15 -5.13 14.57
CA LYS A 202 11.48 -4.52 13.27
C LYS A 202 11.21 -3.03 13.30
N ALA A 203 12.13 -2.30 12.70
CA ALA A 203 12.03 -0.88 12.47
C ALA A 203 11.46 -0.68 11.07
N PHE A 204 10.45 0.17 10.94
CA PHE A 204 9.96 0.61 9.63
C PHE A 204 9.85 2.13 9.54
#